data_AF-A0A9D7GT28-F1
#
_entry.id   AF-A0A9D7GT28-F1
#
_cell.length_a   1.000
_cell.length_b   1.000
_cell.length_c   1.000
_cell.angle_alpha   90.00
_cell.angle_beta   90.00
_cell.angle_gamma   90.00
#
_symmetry.space_group_name_H-M   'P 1'
#
loop_
_entity.id
_entity.type
_entity.pdbx_description
1 polymer ?
#
loop_
_entity_poly.entity_id
_entity_poly.type
_entity_poly.pdbx_seq_one_letter_code
_entity_poly.pdbx_strand_id
1 'polypeptide(L)' 'MTKEVTAAGTFRLGQKLYFLSNSLTHYPVGLEEVGDGLRSVFFCHLLLARIDERAGTLTRG' A
#
# COMPACT_ATOMS: atom_id res chain seq x y z
N MET A 1 -0.41 7.17 7.79
CA MET A 1 -1.63 7.50 6.99
C MET A 1 -2.40 6.23 6.71
N THR A 2 -3.72 6.26 6.48
CA THR A 2 -4.48 5.09 6.04
C THR A 2 -5.03 5.25 4.62
N LYS A 3 -5.21 4.14 3.91
CA LYS A 3 -5.85 4.05 2.59
C LYS A 3 -6.83 2.89 2.59
N GLU A 4 -7.97 3.06 1.92
CA GLU A 4 -8.91 1.96 1.69
C GLU A 4 -8.51 1.20 0.42
N VAL A 5 -8.58 -0.12 0.48
CA VAL A 5 -8.45 -0.98 -0.69
C VAL A 5 -9.79 -1.05 -1.40
N THR A 6 -9.79 -0.71 -2.69
CA THR A 6 -10.98 -0.69 -3.54
C THR A 6 -11.48 -2.11 -3.85
N ALA A 7 -12.66 -2.20 -4.48
CA ALA A 7 -13.20 -3.45 -5.00
C ALA A 7 -12.29 -4.20 -6.00
N ALA A 8 -11.34 -3.50 -6.61
CA ALA A 8 -10.35 -4.09 -7.52
C ALA A 8 -9.07 -4.57 -6.80
N GLY A 9 -9.04 -4.60 -5.46
CA GLY A 9 -7.86 -4.97 -4.68
C GLY A 9 -6.72 -3.93 -4.76
N THR A 10 -7.01 -2.72 -5.21
CA THR A 10 -6.03 -1.64 -5.42
C THR A 10 -6.24 -0.46 -4.48
N PHE A 11 -5.22 0.35 -4.28
CA PHE A 11 -5.34 1.66 -3.63
C PHE A 11 -4.48 2.71 -4.34
N ARG A 12 -4.81 3.98 -4.13
CA ARG A 12 -4.10 5.11 -4.75
C ARG A 12 -3.16 5.80 -3.76
N LEU A 13 -1.92 6.03 -4.19
CA LEU A 13 -0.92 6.84 -3.50
C LEU A 13 -0.37 7.88 -4.48
N GLY A 14 -0.57 9.16 -4.18
CA GLY A 14 -0.32 10.25 -5.13
C GLY A 14 -1.14 10.07 -6.42
N GLN A 15 -0.45 10.03 -7.56
CA GLN A 15 -1.03 9.80 -8.89
C GLN A 15 -0.95 8.34 -9.35
N LYS A 16 -0.32 7.45 -8.57
CA LYS A 16 -0.12 6.04 -8.92
C LYS A 16 -1.15 5.15 -8.24
N LEU A 17 -1.58 4.11 -8.96
CA LEU A 17 -2.47 3.07 -8.48
C LEU A 17 -1.67 1.79 -8.25
N TYR A 18 -1.80 1.19 -7.07
CA TYR A 18 -1.08 -0.02 -6.69
C TYR A 18 -2.06 -1.15 -6.41
N PHE A 19 -1.81 -2.31 -7.00
CA PHE A 19 -2.50 -3.54 -6.62
C PHE A 19 -1.88 -4.12 -5.35
N LEU A 20 -2.72 -4.44 -4.37
CA LEU A 20 -2.30 -5.05 -3.10
C LEU A 20 -2.83 -6.48 -2.98
N SER A 21 -4.15 -6.64 -2.93
CA SER A 21 -4.81 -7.94 -2.78
C SER A 21 -6.33 -7.79 -2.87
N ASN A 22 -7.00 -8.76 -3.51
CA ASN A 22 -8.46 -8.84 -3.52
C ASN A 22 -9.03 -9.25 -2.15
N SER A 23 -8.26 -9.94 -1.31
CA SER A 23 -8.72 -10.38 0.02
C SER A 23 -8.90 -9.22 1.01
N LEU A 24 -8.31 -8.06 0.72
CA LEU A 24 -8.39 -6.87 1.56
C LEU A 24 -9.41 -5.85 1.04
N THR A 25 -10.27 -6.23 0.10
CA THR A 25 -11.31 -5.36 -0.45
C THR A 25 -12.14 -4.70 0.65
N HIS A 26 -12.28 -3.37 0.57
CA HIS A 26 -12.93 -2.51 1.56
C HIS A 26 -12.30 -2.44 2.95
N TYR A 27 -11.12 -3.04 3.14
CA TYR A 27 -10.36 -2.88 4.38
C TYR A 27 -9.39 -1.70 4.29
N PRO A 28 -9.20 -0.97 5.40
CA PRO A 28 -8.16 0.03 5.50
C PRO A 28 -6.78 -0.63 5.67
N VAL A 29 -5.78 -0.05 5.02
CA VAL A 29 -4.37 -0.38 5.20
C VAL A 29 -3.59 0.84 5.67
N GLY A 30 -2.64 0.60 6.56
CA GLY A 30 -1.71 1.59 7.05
C GLY A 30 -0.58 1.83 6.05
N LEU A 31 -0.18 3.08 5.91
CA LEU A 31 1.02 3.51 5.21
C LEU A 31 1.91 4.26 6.18
N GLU A 32 3.15 3.80 6.29
CA GLU A 32 4.19 4.40 7.13
C GLU A 32 5.38 4.77 6.25
N GLU A 33 5.83 6.01 6.37
CA GLU A 33 7.03 6.48 5.67
C GLU A 33 8.25 6.00 6.44
N VAL A 34 9.13 5.29 5.74
CA VAL A 34 10.34 4.69 6.32
C VAL A 34 11.63 5.30 5.77
N GLY A 35 11.50 6.15 4.76
CA GLY A 35 12.57 6.88 4.10
C GLY A 35 12.02 7.70 2.94
N ASP A 36 12.87 8.54 2.35
CA ASP A 36 12.48 9.41 1.25
C ASP A 36 11.99 8.60 0.03
N GLY A 37 10.68 8.68 -0.24
CA GLY A 37 10.00 7.92 -1.30
C GLY A 37 9.80 6.44 -1.00
N LEU A 38 9.99 6.00 0.25
CA LEU A 38 9.77 4.61 0.66
C LEU A 38 8.65 4.53 1.70
N ARG A 39 7.64 3.70 1.41
CA ARG A 39 6.52 3.49 2.33
C ARG A 39 6.28 2.02 2.61
N SER A 40 6.15 1.67 3.88
CA SER A 40 5.64 0.36 4.29
C SER A 40 4.11 0.33 4.29
N VAL A 41 3.54 -0.76 3.80
CA VAL A 41 2.10 -1.05 3.78
C VAL A 41 1.79 -2.07 4.85
N PHE A 42 0.90 -1.73 5.79
CA PHE A 42 0.51 -2.59 6.90
C PHE A 42 -0.98 -2.90 6.88
N PHE A 43 -1.35 -4.09 7.36
CA PHE A 43 -2.71 -4.40 7.76
C PHE A 43 -2.70 -4.82 9.23
N CYS A 44 -3.40 -4.05 10.08
CA CYS A 44 -3.28 -4.12 11.53
C CYS A 44 -1.82 -4.01 12.00
N HIS A 45 -1.17 -5.13 12.27
CA HIS A 45 0.23 -5.22 12.74
C HIS A 45 1.15 -5.98 11.77
N LEU A 46 0.64 -6.37 10.60
CA LEU A 46 1.35 -7.17 9.62
C LEU A 46 1.89 -6.29 8.49
N LEU A 47 3.20 -6.34 8.25
CA LEU A 47 3.81 -5.75 7.07
C LEU A 47 3.42 -6.60 5.86
N LEU A 48 2.69 -6.00 4.92
CA LEU A 48 2.24 -6.68 3.70
C LEU A 48 3.19 -6.43 2.53
N ALA A 49 3.67 -5.19 2.41
CA ALA A 49 4.45 -4.75 1.28
C ALA A 49 5.27 -3.49 1.58
N ARG A 50 6.19 -3.17 0.68
CA ARG A 50 6.92 -1.91 0.64
C ARG A 50 6.77 -1.27 -0.74
N ILE A 51 6.50 0.02 -0.76
CA ILE A 51 6.37 0.85 -1.96
C ILE A 51 7.63 1.68 -2.12
N ASP A 52 8.18 1.66 -3.34
CA ASP A 52 9.09 2.68 -3.84
C ASP A 52 8.28 3.66 -4.71
N GLU A 53 8.06 4.87 -4.21
CA GLU A 53 7.27 5.90 -4.88
C GLU A 53 7.96 6.42 -6.15
N ARG A 54 9.30 6.40 -6.17
CA ARG A 54 10.11 6.86 -7.31
C ARG A 54 10.02 5.84 -8.45
N ALA A 55 10.32 4.58 -8.15
CA ALA A 55 10.21 3.49 -9.11
C ALA A 55 8.75 3.16 -9.46
N GLY A 56 7.80 3.50 -8.59
CA GLY A 56 6.40 3.10 -8.77
C GLY A 56 6.16 1.62 -8.55
N THR A 57 7.02 0.97 -7.78
CA THR A 57 6.96 -0.47 -7.54
C THR A 57 6.40 -0.77 -6.15
N LEU A 58 5.72 -1.90 -6.02
CA LEU A 58 5.28 -2.47 -4.76
C LEU A 58 5.88 -3.86 -4.66
N THR A 59 6.66 -4.09 -3.61
CA THR A 59 7.33 -5.36 -3.33
C THR A 59 6.73 -6.00 -2.10
N ARG A 60 6.45 -7.30 -2.18
CA ARG A 60 5.89 -8.08 -1.07
C ARG A 60 6.86 -8.11 0.12
N GLY A 61 6.33 -7.91 1.33
CA GLY A 61 7.06 -8.05 2.60
C GLY A 61 7.26 -9.49 3.04
#